data_AF-A0A382T0J9-F1
#
_entry.id   AF-A0A382T0J9-F1
#
_cell.length_a   1.000
_cell.length_b   1.000
_cell.length_c   1.000
_cell.angle_alpha   90.00
_cell.angle_beta   90.00
_cell.angle_gamma   90.00
#
_symmetry.space_group_name_H-M   'P 1'
#
loop_
_entity.id
_entity.type
_entity.pdbx_description
1 polymer ?
#
loop_
_entity_poly.entity_id
_entity_poly.type
_entity_poly.pdbx_seq_one_letter_code
_entity_poly.pdbx_strand_id
1 'polypeptide(L)'
;HLRFPVPMFPVLTKCDLLEPEEIGNIREWATDLDKLAMSMPNLEGMSGVLSSELLRVLQVLALESNLIAVSSKEGEGMDDLYSIIQSTFAGGDDLEAHVDTH
;
A
#
# COMPACT_ATOMS: atom_id res chain seq x y z
N HIS A 1 5.57 -8.99 11.59
CA HIS A 1 4.45 -8.15 11.11
C HIS A 1 4.40 -6.86 11.90
N LEU A 2 4.68 -5.72 11.26
CA LEU A 2 4.25 -4.42 11.76
C LEU A 2 2.72 -4.41 11.73
N ARG A 3 2.07 -4.53 12.89
CA ARG A 3 0.61 -4.37 13.01
C ARG A 3 0.36 -3.00 13.62
N PHE A 4 -0.13 -2.09 12.79
CA PHE A 4 -0.66 -0.83 13.27
C PHE A 4 -2.00 -1.11 13.97
N PRO A 5 -2.38 -0.31 14.98
CA PRO A 5 -3.62 -0.53 15.72
C PRO A 5 -4.87 -0.33 14.86
N VAL A 6 -4.72 0.24 13.66
CA VAL A 6 -5.79 0.45 12.69
C VAL A 6 -5.31 -0.11 11.34
N PRO A 7 -6.19 -0.80 10.57
CA PRO A 7 -5.88 -1.21 9.20
C PRO A 7 -5.44 -0.02 8.34
N MET A 8 -4.35 -0.19 7.59
CA MET A 8 -3.84 0.83 6.68
C MET A 8 -3.70 0.25 5.28
N PHE A 9 -4.22 0.98 4.29
CA PHE A 9 -4.16 0.61 2.88
C PHE A 9 -3.51 1.75 2.10
N PRO A 10 -2.50 1.47 1.26
CA PRO A 10 -1.94 2.48 0.40
C PRO A 10 -2.92 2.80 -0.74
N VAL A 11 -3.18 4.09 -0.95
CA VAL A 11 -4.08 4.60 -1.98
C VAL A 11 -3.36 5.67 -2.79
N LEU A 12 -3.28 5.47 -4.11
CA LEU A 12 -2.78 6.46 -5.06
C LEU A 12 -3.94 7.32 -5.55
N THR A 13 -4.12 8.48 -4.94
CA THR A 13 -5.16 9.43 -5.32
C THR A 13 -4.78 10.24 -6.57
N LYS A 14 -5.78 10.72 -7.31
CA LYS A 14 -5.63 11.54 -8.52
C LYS A 14 -4.91 10.79 -9.64
N CYS A 15 -5.23 9.50 -9.80
CA CYS A 15 -4.66 8.70 -10.88
C CYS A 15 -5.00 9.25 -12.27
N ASP A 16 -6.05 10.06 -12.40
CA ASP A 16 -6.43 10.78 -13.62
C ASP A 16 -5.37 11.78 -14.13
N LEU A 17 -4.36 12.10 -13.31
CA LEU A 17 -3.23 12.96 -13.69
C LEU A 17 -2.01 12.18 -14.23
N LEU A 18 -2.04 10.86 -14.18
CA LEU A 18 -0.93 9.99 -14.55
C LEU A 18 -1.27 9.21 -15.82
N GLU A 19 -0.25 8.93 -16.61
CA GLU A 19 -0.40 8.04 -17.74
C GLU A 19 -0.63 6.60 -17.26
N PRO A 20 -1.37 5.76 -18.00
CA PRO A 20 -1.66 4.38 -17.59
C PRO A 20 -0.40 3.54 -17.30
N GLU A 21 0.70 3.80 -18.01
CA GLU A 21 1.99 3.14 -17.80
C GLU A 21 2.60 3.53 -16.44
N GLU A 22 2.50 4.81 -16.03
CA GLU A 22 3.01 5.27 -14.74
C GLU A 22 2.24 4.63 -13.59
N ILE A 23 0.91 4.52 -13.70
CA ILE A 23 0.07 3.82 -12.73
C ILE A 23 0.50 2.35 -12.64
N GLY A 24 0.75 1.70 -13.79
CA GLY A 24 1.24 0.34 -13.88
C GLY A 24 2.55 0.14 -13.13
N ASN A 25 3.53 1.02 -13.38
CA ASN A 25 4.85 0.98 -12.73
C ASN A 25 4.72 1.15 -11.20
N ILE A 26 3.92 2.10 -10.73
CA ILE A 26 3.72 2.33 -9.29
C ILE A 26 3.05 1.13 -8.63
N ARG A 27 2.07 0.50 -9.29
CA ARG A 27 1.45 -0.74 -8.80
C ARG A 27 2.45 -1.88 -8.74
N GLU A 28 3.29 -2.04 -9.77
CA GLU A 28 4.33 -3.06 -9.80
C GLU A 28 5.32 -2.89 -8.66
N TRP A 29 5.78 -1.65 -8.38
CA TRP A 29 6.64 -1.35 -7.24
C TRP A 29 6.01 -1.67 -5.88
N ALA A 30 4.70 -1.50 -5.75
CA ALA A 30 3.98 -1.81 -4.52
C ALA A 30 3.88 -3.33 -4.26
N THR A 31 3.79 -4.12 -5.33
CA THR A 31 3.67 -5.59 -5.28
C THR A 31 4.99 -6.33 -5.40
N ASP A 32 6.05 -5.69 -5.90
CA ASP A 32 7.37 -6.26 -6.13
C ASP A 32 8.44 -5.21 -5.79
N LEU A 33 9.05 -5.38 -4.61
CA LEU A 33 10.07 -4.46 -4.11
C LEU A 33 11.40 -4.58 -4.87
N ASP A 34 11.65 -5.66 -5.60
CA ASP A 34 12.82 -5.78 -6.47
C ASP A 34 12.68 -4.88 -7.69
N LYS A 35 11.45 -4.74 -8.22
CA LYS A 35 11.14 -3.78 -9.29
C LYS A 35 11.31 -2.34 -8.83
N LEU A 36 10.93 -2.03 -7.59
CA LEU A 36 11.22 -0.75 -6.99
C LEU A 36 12.73 -0.53 -6.83
N ALA A 37 13.47 -1.54 -6.37
CA ALA A 37 14.93 -1.47 -6.23
C ALA A 37 15.63 -1.14 -7.56
N MET A 38 15.22 -1.81 -8.64
CA MET A 38 15.76 -1.60 -9.99
C MET A 38 15.40 -0.23 -10.57
N SER A 39 14.30 0.36 -10.11
CA SER A 39 13.80 1.65 -10.58
C SER A 39 14.33 2.83 -9.76
N MET A 40 14.97 2.57 -8.61
CA MET A 40 15.53 3.63 -7.78
C MET A 40 16.74 4.30 -8.47
N PRO A 41 16.80 5.63 -8.50
CA PRO A 41 17.97 6.32 -9.01
C PRO A 41 19.19 6.05 -8.11
N ASN A 42 20.39 6.22 -8.66
CA ASN A 42 21.62 6.24 -7.87
C ASN A 42 21.64 7.49 -6.98
N LEU A 43 21.03 7.38 -5.80
CA LEU A 43 21.02 8.41 -4.79
C LEU A 43 22.40 8.45 -4.11
N GLU A 44 23.09 9.57 -4.21
CA GLU A 44 24.39 9.76 -3.56
C GLU A 44 24.23 10.17 -2.09
N GLY A 45 25.28 9.92 -1.31
CA GLY A 45 25.37 10.34 0.09
C GLY A 45 24.39 9.62 1.02
N MET A 46 24.06 10.26 2.14
CA MET A 46 23.26 9.63 3.21
C MET A 46 21.82 9.30 2.79
N SER A 47 21.25 10.02 1.82
CA SER A 47 19.89 9.77 1.32
C SER A 47 19.77 8.41 0.62
N GLY A 48 20.78 8.04 -0.19
CA GLY A 48 20.79 6.73 -0.85
C GLY A 48 21.00 5.58 0.12
N VAL A 49 21.87 5.77 1.13
CA VAL A 49 22.05 4.79 2.20
C VAL A 49 20.74 4.57 2.95
N LEU A 50 20.06 5.64 3.36
CA LEU A 50 18.77 5.54 4.06
C LEU A 50 17.72 4.83 3.20
N SER A 51 17.58 5.21 1.93
CA SER A 51 16.58 4.65 1.03
C SER A 51 16.79 3.16 0.79
N SER A 52 18.05 2.74 0.60
CA SER A 52 18.39 1.31 0.42
C SER A 52 18.19 0.47 1.68
N GLU A 53 18.51 1.00 2.86
CA GLU A 53 18.24 0.29 4.12
C GLU A 53 16.74 0.19 4.41
N LEU A 54 15.95 1.24 4.15
CA LEU A 54 14.49 1.17 4.27
C LEU A 54 13.90 0.14 3.31
N LEU A 55 14.35 0.10 2.06
CA LEU A 55 13.90 -0.88 1.08
C LEU A 55 14.22 -2.31 1.54
N ARG A 56 15.43 -2.55 2.07
CA ARG A 56 15.82 -3.84 2.64
C ARG A 56 14.90 -4.23 3.81
N VAL A 57 14.56 -3.29 4.68
CA VAL A 57 13.61 -3.54 5.78
C VAL A 57 12.24 -3.94 5.24
N LEU A 58 11.73 -3.26 4.20
CA LEU A 58 10.46 -3.62 3.56
C LEU A 58 10.50 -5.04 2.97
N GLN A 59 11.59 -5.39 2.29
CA GLN A 59 11.80 -6.73 1.71
C GLN A 59 11.87 -7.82 2.79
N VAL A 60 12.67 -7.61 3.84
CA VAL A 60 12.83 -8.59 4.93
C VAL A 60 11.51 -8.83 5.68
N LEU A 61 10.66 -7.81 5.77
CA LEU A 61 9.37 -7.90 6.43
C LEU A 61 8.24 -8.38 5.51
N ALA A 62 8.53 -8.66 4.23
CA ALA A 62 7.54 -9.03 3.21
C ALA A 62 6.33 -8.07 3.23
N LEU A 63 6.63 -6.77 3.17
CA LEU A 63 5.65 -5.69 3.22
C LEU A 63 5.21 -5.26 1.81
N GLU A 64 5.08 -6.21 0.88
CA GLU A 64 4.38 -5.93 -0.36
C GLU A 64 2.92 -5.54 -0.06
N SER A 65 2.38 -4.63 -0.85
CA SER A 65 1.06 -4.07 -0.61
C SER A 65 0.28 -3.95 -1.90
N ASN A 66 -1.04 -4.12 -1.77
CA ASN A 66 -1.95 -3.88 -2.87
C ASN A 66 -2.33 -2.39 -2.86
N LEU A 67 -1.68 -1.62 -3.72
CA LEU A 67 -1.97 -0.22 -3.96
C LEU A 67 -3.25 -0.08 -4.80
N ILE A 68 -4.20 0.71 -4.31
CA ILE A 68 -5.42 1.05 -5.05
C ILE A 68 -5.20 2.42 -5.70
N ALA A 69 -5.33 2.51 -7.03
CA ALA A 69 -5.35 3.79 -7.72
C ALA A 69 -6.78 4.31 -7.83
N VAL A 70 -7.00 5.58 -7.47
CA VAL A 70 -8.33 6.20 -7.47
C VAL A 70 -8.33 7.61 -8.04
N SER A 71 -9.42 7.98 -8.71
CA SER A 71 -9.74 9.35 -9.08
C SER A 71 -11.07 9.75 -8.48
N SER A 72 -11.07 10.71 -7.56
CA SER A 72 -12.33 11.29 -7.06
C SER A 72 -13.02 12.19 -8.10
N LYS A 73 -12.29 12.65 -9.11
CA LYS A 73 -12.80 13.50 -10.19
C LYS A 73 -13.53 12.68 -11.24
N GLU A 74 -12.94 11.56 -11.65
CA GLU A 74 -13.48 10.68 -12.69
C GLU A 74 -14.27 9.49 -12.12
N GLY A 75 -14.22 9.26 -10.80
CA GLY A 75 -14.87 8.14 -10.12
C GLY A 75 -14.11 6.81 -10.21
N GLU A 76 -12.95 6.79 -10.86
CA GLU A 76 -12.12 5.58 -11.04
C GLU A 76 -11.68 4.98 -9.70
N GLY A 77 -11.76 3.66 -9.57
CA GLY A 77 -11.26 2.90 -8.40
C GLY A 77 -12.04 3.11 -7.09
N MET A 78 -13.10 3.92 -7.11
CA MET A 78 -13.91 4.19 -5.91
C MET A 78 -14.69 2.98 -5.41
N ASP A 79 -15.17 2.12 -6.33
CA ASP A 79 -15.85 0.87 -5.97
C ASP A 79 -14.90 -0.14 -5.31
N ASP A 80 -13.66 -0.23 -5.81
CA ASP A 80 -12.60 -1.07 -5.21
C ASP A 80 -12.23 -0.57 -3.82
N LEU A 81 -12.06 0.76 -3.67
CA LEU A 81 -11.79 1.39 -2.39
C LEU A 81 -12.92 1.14 -1.38
N TYR A 82 -14.17 1.30 -1.81
CA TYR A 82 -15.34 1.03 -0.97
C TYR A 82 -15.41 -0.44 -0.55
N SER A 83 -15.14 -1.36 -1.48
CA SER A 83 -15.14 -2.80 -1.22
C SER A 83 -14.07 -3.21 -0.20
N ILE A 84 -12.87 -2.60 -0.27
CA ILE A 84 -11.78 -2.85 0.67
C ILE A 84 -12.11 -2.30 2.06
N ILE A 85 -12.71 -1.11 2.15
CA ILE A 85 -13.19 -0.58 3.43
C ILE A 85 -14.28 -1.48 4.03
N GLN A 86 -15.29 -1.86 3.23
CA GLN A 86 -16.37 -2.74 3.67
C GLN A 86 -15.83 -4.09 4.16
N SER A 87 -15.01 -4.78 3.38
CA SER A 87 -14.44 -6.07 3.78
C SER A 87 -13.61 -5.98 5.06
N THR A 88 -12.87 -4.88 5.25
CA THR A 88 -12.02 -4.69 6.43
C THR A 88 -12.83 -4.43 7.70
N PHE A 89 -13.89 -3.63 7.63
CA PHE A 89 -14.65 -3.21 8.80
C PHE A 89 -15.94 -4.02 9.03
N ALA A 90 -16.64 -4.42 7.96
CA ALA A 90 -17.83 -5.29 8.06
C ALA A 90 -17.46 -6.77 8.27
N GLY A 91 -16.23 -7.18 7.95
CA GLY A 91 -15.68 -8.49 8.34
C GLY A 91 -15.08 -8.51 9.75
N GLY A 92 -15.04 -7.36 10.45
CA GLY A 92 -14.39 -7.17 11.75
C GLY A 92 -15.30 -7.29 12.97
N ASP A 93 -16.62 -7.40 12.79
CA ASP A 93 -17.61 -7.47 13.89
C ASP A 93 -17.51 -8.74 14.75
N ASP A 94 -16.72 -9.74 14.36
CA ASP A 94 -16.62 -11.03 15.07
C ASP A 94 -15.44 -11.12 16.07
N LEU A 95 -14.70 -10.03 16.28
CA LEU A 95 -13.56 -10.01 17.21
C LEU A 95 -13.88 -9.41 18.59
N GLU A 96 -15.07 -8.86 18.81
CA GLU A 96 -15.49 -8.33 20.12
C GLU A 96 -16.30 -9.34 20.98
N ALA A 97 -16.64 -10.52 20.45
CA ALA A 97 -17.45 -11.53 21.16
C ALA A 97 -16.68 -12.43 22.16
N HIS A 98 -15.47 -12.05 22.57
CA HIS A 98 -14.77 -12.70 23.69
C HIS A 98 -14.33 -11.68 24.76
N VAL A 99 -15.31 -10.94 25.28
CA VAL A 99 -15.29 -10.45 26.66
C VAL A 99 -16.39 -11.17 27.43
N ASP A 100 -16.34 -12.50 27.46
CA ASP A 100 -17.14 -13.28 28.41
C ASP A 100 -16.36 -13.43 29.72
N THR A 101 -16.56 -12.41 30.55
CA THR A 101 -16.81 -12.50 31.99
C THR A 101 -16.87 -13.94 32.55
N HIS A 102 -15.85 -14.32 33.33
CA HIS A 102 -16.00 -15.06 34.59
C HIS A 102 -14.73 -14.98 35.44
#